data_AF-A0A7X4DP57-F1
#
_entry.id   AF-A0A7X4DP57-F1
#
_cell.length_a   1.000
_cell.length_b   1.000
_cell.length_c   1.000
_cell.angle_alpha   90.00
_cell.angle_beta   90.00
_cell.angle_gamma   90.00
#
_symmetry.space_group_name_H-M   'P 1'
#
loop_
_entity.id
_entity.type
_entity.pdbx_description
1 polymer ?
#
loop_
_entity_poly.entity_id
_entity_poly.type
_entity_poly.pdbx_seq_one_letter_code
_entity_poly.pdbx_strand_id
1 'polypeptide(L)'
;MTRILVPSGALGLDYDKAALERGIGMNPDLIAIDGGSTDSGPSYLGCGVSKYARSSTKVEWKGLIEAARTAGCPLVIGTAGTCGTDGMVDWLVDITRECLDELGWTPRVATLKSEQDPYEVGQRFASGQVSALEGAPGLDRKTIEDCTHIVALAGVEQIQRAIETGAEIVVAGRTTDTATIAALPLMRDDHAGGAWHGAKIAECGALCATNPQSGVLMVEFDKAGFTVHPLADDARATPQTVLAHMLYENSDPFILHEPG
;
A
#
# COMPACT_ATOMS: atom_id res chain seq x y z
N MET A 1 -1.15 14.60 15.40
CA MET A 1 -0.03 14.62 14.46
C MET A 1 0.51 13.23 14.33
N THR A 2 0.50 12.70 13.12
CA THR A 2 0.89 11.33 12.78
C THR A 2 1.94 11.36 11.68
N ARG A 3 2.99 10.55 11.82
CA ARG A 3 4.09 10.46 10.85
C ARG A 3 4.07 9.13 10.13
N ILE A 4 3.99 9.15 8.79
CA ILE A 4 4.03 7.95 7.97
C ILE A 4 5.29 8.00 7.10
N LEU A 5 6.14 6.97 7.25
CA LEU A 5 7.32 6.79 6.42
C LEU A 5 6.95 5.89 5.23
N VAL A 6 7.19 6.37 4.02
CA VAL A 6 7.00 5.62 2.77
C VAL A 6 8.38 5.35 2.16
N PRO A 7 8.89 4.10 2.22
CA PRO A 7 10.25 3.79 1.76
C PRO A 7 10.42 3.83 0.24
N SER A 8 9.40 3.42 -0.50
CA SER A 8 9.40 3.31 -1.95
C SER A 8 7.96 3.21 -2.45
N GLY A 9 7.74 3.41 -3.75
CA GLY A 9 6.41 3.27 -4.36
C GLY A 9 5.91 1.83 -4.44
N ALA A 10 6.80 0.84 -4.41
CA ALA A 10 6.42 -0.56 -4.27
C ALA A 10 7.58 -1.41 -3.75
N LEU A 11 7.27 -2.44 -2.97
CA LEU A 11 8.22 -3.45 -2.51
C LEU A 11 8.80 -4.21 -3.72
N GLY A 12 10.10 -4.07 -3.95
CA GLY A 12 10.82 -4.65 -5.09
C GLY A 12 11.40 -3.60 -6.04
N LEU A 13 11.16 -2.30 -5.79
CA LEU A 13 11.78 -1.19 -6.52
C LEU A 13 13.07 -0.68 -5.88
N ASP A 14 13.48 -1.24 -4.74
CA ASP A 14 14.57 -0.75 -3.90
C ASP A 14 14.27 0.64 -3.28
N TYR A 15 15.12 1.06 -2.34
CA TYR A 15 15.06 2.36 -1.67
C TYR A 15 16.45 2.86 -1.28
N ASP A 16 16.62 4.18 -1.15
CA ASP A 16 17.85 4.77 -0.61
C ASP A 16 17.95 4.48 0.90
N LYS A 17 18.96 3.69 1.29
CA LYS A 17 19.20 3.31 2.69
C LYS A 17 19.52 4.48 3.60
N ALA A 18 20.28 5.47 3.13
CA ALA A 18 20.62 6.64 3.92
C ALA A 18 19.38 7.53 4.11
N ALA A 19 18.51 7.64 3.10
CA ALA A 19 17.23 8.32 3.20
C ALA A 19 16.28 7.59 4.17
N LEU A 20 16.25 6.25 4.13
CA LEU A 20 15.49 5.45 5.07
C LEU A 20 15.97 5.66 6.51
N GLU A 21 17.28 5.64 6.75
CA GLU A 21 17.87 5.90 8.08
C GLU A 21 17.51 7.29 8.61
N ARG A 22 17.53 8.32 7.75
CA ARG A 22 17.03 9.66 8.11
C ARG A 22 15.57 9.63 8.50
N GLY A 23 14.74 8.91 7.76
CA GLY A 23 13.31 8.73 8.03
C GLY A 23 13.05 8.05 9.36
N ILE A 24 13.79 6.98 9.68
CA ILE A 24 13.74 6.30 10.99
C ILE A 24 14.09 7.30 12.10
N GLY A 25 15.12 8.14 11.91
CA GLY A 25 15.52 9.18 12.87
C GLY A 25 14.47 10.26 13.13
N MET A 26 13.45 10.39 12.26
CA MET A 26 12.31 11.27 12.46
C MET A 26 11.19 10.64 13.32
N ASN A 27 11.36 9.39 13.79
CA ASN A 27 10.42 8.63 14.61
C ASN A 27 9.03 8.51 13.96
N PRO A 28 8.90 7.73 12.87
CA PRO A 28 7.60 7.46 12.26
C PRO A 28 6.66 6.73 13.21
N ASP A 29 5.36 6.96 13.04
CA ASP A 29 4.29 6.21 13.71
C ASP A 29 3.87 4.96 12.93
N LEU A 30 4.18 4.91 11.64
CA LEU A 30 3.93 3.79 10.73
C LEU A 30 4.95 3.81 9.60
N ILE A 31 5.39 2.63 9.16
CA ILE A 31 6.00 2.46 7.84
C ILE A 31 4.96 1.82 6.92
N ALA A 32 4.66 2.48 5.81
CA ALA A 32 3.69 2.01 4.82
C ALA A 32 4.38 1.80 3.47
N ILE A 33 4.10 0.68 2.82
CA ILE A 33 4.59 0.35 1.48
C ILE A 33 3.51 -0.43 0.73
N ASP A 34 3.46 -0.33 -0.59
CA ASP A 34 2.59 -1.18 -1.40
C ASP A 34 3.36 -2.31 -2.08
N GLY A 35 2.69 -3.40 -2.44
CA GLY A 35 3.27 -4.53 -3.18
C GLY A 35 3.16 -4.42 -4.70
N GLY A 36 2.45 -3.39 -5.20
CA GLY A 36 2.35 -3.02 -6.61
C GLY A 36 0.91 -2.92 -7.11
N SER A 37 0.76 -2.45 -8.35
CA SER A 37 -0.52 -2.05 -8.94
C SER A 37 -0.99 -2.96 -10.08
N THR A 38 -2.10 -2.57 -10.71
CA THR A 38 -2.62 -3.18 -11.95
C THR A 38 -1.93 -2.65 -13.21
N ASP A 39 -1.01 -1.67 -13.13
CA ASP A 39 -0.38 -1.01 -14.29
C ASP A 39 0.42 -1.97 -15.16
N SER A 40 0.91 -3.06 -14.56
CA SER A 40 1.67 -4.07 -15.27
C SER A 40 0.78 -5.05 -16.05
N GLY A 41 -0.53 -4.77 -16.12
CA GLY A 41 -1.53 -5.54 -16.84
C GLY A 41 -2.10 -6.72 -16.04
N PRO A 42 -3.06 -7.45 -16.63
CA PRO A 42 -3.85 -8.45 -15.92
C PRO A 42 -3.09 -9.75 -15.60
N SER A 43 -1.91 -9.97 -16.18
CA SER A 43 -1.21 -11.26 -16.11
C SER A 43 -0.85 -11.67 -14.68
N TYR A 44 -0.42 -10.74 -13.83
CA TYR A 44 0.01 -11.06 -12.46
C TYR A 44 -1.15 -11.49 -11.57
N LEU A 45 -2.31 -10.85 -11.74
CA LEU A 45 -3.55 -11.27 -11.09
C LEU A 45 -4.06 -12.59 -11.67
N GLY A 46 -4.13 -12.71 -13.00
CA GLY A 46 -4.63 -13.91 -13.66
C GLY A 46 -3.83 -15.18 -13.35
N CYS A 47 -2.50 -15.04 -13.15
CA CYS A 47 -1.62 -16.15 -12.79
C CYS A 47 -1.39 -16.30 -11.28
N GLY A 48 -1.81 -15.33 -10.46
CA GLY A 48 -1.54 -15.32 -9.03
C GLY A 48 -0.03 -15.32 -8.69
N VAL A 49 0.77 -14.49 -9.37
CA VAL A 49 2.23 -14.44 -9.17
C VAL A 49 2.73 -13.01 -8.96
N SER A 50 3.82 -12.88 -8.20
CA SER A 50 4.52 -11.61 -8.02
C SER A 50 5.23 -11.15 -9.28
N LYS A 51 5.23 -9.82 -9.50
CA LYS A 51 6.07 -9.17 -10.52
C LYS A 51 7.54 -9.23 -10.16
N TYR A 52 7.85 -9.13 -8.87
CA TYR A 52 9.22 -9.02 -8.37
C TYR A 52 9.75 -10.38 -7.93
N ALA A 53 11.05 -10.61 -8.17
CA ALA A 53 11.71 -11.84 -7.78
C ALA A 53 11.73 -11.99 -6.26
N ARG A 54 11.40 -13.18 -5.76
CA ARG A 54 11.38 -13.51 -4.33
C ARG A 54 12.67 -13.12 -3.60
N SER A 55 13.82 -13.34 -4.21
CA SER A 55 15.12 -13.01 -3.61
C SER A 55 15.27 -11.52 -3.34
N SER A 56 14.88 -10.66 -4.30
CA SER A 56 14.94 -9.22 -4.16
C SER A 56 13.90 -8.72 -3.15
N THR A 57 12.66 -9.21 -3.26
CA THR A 57 11.59 -8.91 -2.30
C THR A 57 11.99 -9.27 -0.87
N LYS A 58 12.61 -10.43 -0.64
CA LYS A 58 13.04 -10.85 0.70
C LYS A 58 14.10 -9.91 1.28
N VAL A 59 15.09 -9.51 0.49
CA VAL A 59 16.17 -8.62 0.96
C VAL A 59 15.60 -7.26 1.35
N GLU A 60 14.77 -6.68 0.49
CA GLU A 60 14.13 -5.38 0.74
C GLU A 60 13.17 -5.45 1.93
N TRP A 61 12.30 -6.46 1.97
CA TRP A 61 11.32 -6.64 3.04
C TRP A 61 11.99 -6.84 4.40
N LYS A 62 13.08 -7.62 4.46
CA LYS A 62 13.88 -7.79 5.69
C LYS A 62 14.40 -6.45 6.21
N GLY A 63 14.92 -5.61 5.32
CA GLY A 63 15.40 -4.28 5.68
C GLY A 63 14.29 -3.38 6.24
N LEU A 64 13.07 -3.46 5.69
CA LEU A 64 11.92 -2.73 6.23
C LEU A 64 11.42 -3.26 7.58
N ILE A 65 11.47 -4.59 7.79
CA ILE A 65 11.20 -5.22 9.09
C ILE A 65 12.18 -4.68 10.14
N GLU A 66 13.48 -4.63 9.82
CA GLU A 66 14.51 -4.06 10.71
C GLU A 66 14.28 -2.57 10.97
N ALA A 67 13.91 -1.80 9.95
CA ALA A 67 13.59 -0.38 10.06
C ALA A 67 12.41 -0.13 10.99
N ALA A 68 11.30 -0.87 10.81
CA ALA A 68 10.11 -0.77 11.64
C ALA A 68 10.41 -1.15 13.10
N ARG A 69 11.17 -2.23 13.31
CA ARG A 69 11.64 -2.64 14.64
C ARG A 69 12.50 -1.55 15.31
N THR A 70 13.38 -0.90 14.55
CA THR A 70 14.26 0.16 15.05
C THR A 70 13.46 1.42 15.40
N ALA A 71 12.50 1.79 14.57
CA ALA A 71 11.60 2.92 14.80
C ALA A 71 10.59 2.66 15.93
N GLY A 72 10.30 1.39 16.24
CA GLY A 72 9.30 1.02 17.23
C GLY A 72 7.86 1.25 16.77
N CYS A 73 7.60 1.14 15.46
CA CYS A 73 6.30 1.36 14.85
C CYS A 73 5.85 0.18 13.97
N PRO A 74 4.56 0.02 13.68
CA PRO A 74 4.09 -1.03 12.79
C PRO A 74 4.58 -0.86 11.35
N LEU A 75 4.73 -1.98 10.65
CA LEU A 75 4.98 -2.06 9.22
C LEU A 75 3.73 -2.58 8.51
N VAL A 76 3.20 -1.82 7.55
CA VAL A 76 2.03 -2.19 6.77
C VAL A 76 2.43 -2.33 5.31
N ILE A 77 2.07 -3.47 4.71
CA ILE A 77 2.12 -3.65 3.27
C ILE A 77 0.73 -3.89 2.67
N GLY A 78 0.39 -3.08 1.67
CA GLY A 78 -0.76 -3.27 0.78
C GLY A 78 -0.43 -4.20 -0.39
N THR A 79 -1.44 -4.79 -1.00
CA THR A 79 -1.36 -5.52 -2.28
C THR A 79 -0.16 -6.47 -2.39
N ALA A 80 -0.07 -7.42 -1.45
CA ALA A 80 1.03 -8.39 -1.40
C ALA A 80 1.28 -9.05 -2.77
N GLY A 81 2.55 -9.08 -3.19
CA GLY A 81 2.97 -9.69 -4.45
C GLY A 81 2.36 -9.08 -5.71
N THR A 82 2.13 -7.75 -5.74
CA THR A 82 1.63 -6.98 -6.90
C THR A 82 0.16 -7.23 -7.27
N CYS A 83 -0.36 -8.43 -7.03
CA CYS A 83 -1.74 -8.77 -7.37
C CYS A 83 -2.68 -8.91 -6.17
N GLY A 84 -2.15 -9.07 -4.96
CA GLY A 84 -2.94 -9.10 -3.73
C GLY A 84 -3.88 -10.30 -3.58
N THR A 85 -3.67 -11.38 -4.35
CA THR A 85 -4.40 -12.65 -4.14
C THR A 85 -4.05 -13.24 -2.78
N ASP A 86 -4.92 -14.10 -2.24
CA ASP A 86 -4.66 -14.72 -0.93
C ASP A 86 -3.40 -15.60 -0.97
N GLY A 87 -3.10 -16.20 -2.12
CA GLY A 87 -1.84 -16.92 -2.34
C GLY A 87 -0.61 -16.02 -2.28
N MET A 88 -0.69 -14.76 -2.73
CA MET A 88 0.41 -13.80 -2.57
C MET A 88 0.53 -13.25 -1.15
N VAL A 89 -0.58 -13.15 -0.41
CA VAL A 89 -0.55 -12.89 1.04
C VAL A 89 0.21 -14.00 1.74
N ASP A 90 -0.15 -15.27 1.51
CA ASP A 90 0.53 -16.42 2.11
C ASP A 90 2.02 -16.48 1.71
N TRP A 91 2.34 -16.21 0.45
CA TRP A 91 3.72 -16.15 -0.05
C TRP A 91 4.57 -15.10 0.68
N LEU A 92 4.04 -13.89 0.89
CA LEU A 92 4.78 -12.85 1.60
C LEU A 92 4.85 -13.13 3.10
N VAL A 93 3.85 -13.79 3.68
CA VAL A 93 3.91 -14.27 5.08
C VAL A 93 5.02 -15.30 5.25
N ASP A 94 5.23 -16.21 4.30
CA ASP A 94 6.34 -17.17 4.36
C ASP A 94 7.71 -16.47 4.27
N ILE A 95 7.85 -15.47 3.40
CA ILE A 95 9.06 -14.62 3.37
C ILE A 95 9.23 -13.90 4.71
N THR A 96 8.15 -13.37 5.28
CA THR A 96 8.15 -12.67 6.57
C THR A 96 8.65 -13.60 7.67
N ARG A 97 8.15 -14.84 7.75
CA ARG A 97 8.61 -15.86 8.72
C ARG A 97 10.12 -16.12 8.58
N GLU A 98 10.62 -16.31 7.36
CA GLU A 98 12.06 -16.49 7.14
C GLU A 98 12.88 -15.28 7.62
N CYS A 99 12.43 -14.05 7.32
CA CYS A 99 13.10 -12.84 7.78
C CYS A 99 13.11 -12.75 9.31
N LEU A 100 11.98 -13.06 9.96
CA LEU A 100 11.82 -13.02 11.41
C LEU A 100 12.70 -14.05 12.13
N ASP A 101 12.79 -15.27 11.59
CA ASP A 101 13.67 -16.31 12.09
C ASP A 101 15.15 -15.88 12.01
N GLU A 102 15.54 -15.28 10.88
CA GLU A 102 16.91 -14.75 10.69
C GLU A 102 17.22 -13.57 11.63
N LEU A 103 16.22 -12.79 12.02
CA LEU A 103 16.36 -11.62 12.90
C LEU A 103 16.17 -11.95 14.39
N GLY A 104 15.78 -13.19 14.71
CA GLY A 104 15.43 -13.61 16.06
C GLY A 104 14.33 -12.74 16.69
N TRP A 105 13.33 -12.33 15.91
CA TRP A 105 12.23 -11.47 16.35
C TRP A 105 10.88 -12.17 16.20
N THR A 106 10.00 -12.05 17.19
CA THR A 106 8.68 -12.69 17.19
C THR A 106 7.56 -11.66 17.35
N PRO A 107 7.27 -10.86 16.32
CA PRO A 107 6.20 -9.88 16.34
C PRO A 107 4.82 -10.52 16.19
N ARG A 108 3.79 -9.74 16.51
CA ARG A 108 2.43 -10.04 16.06
C ARG A 108 2.27 -9.66 14.58
N VAL A 109 1.92 -10.64 13.75
CA VAL A 109 1.62 -10.44 12.32
C VAL A 109 0.12 -10.59 12.09
N ALA A 110 -0.51 -9.60 11.46
CA ALA A 110 -1.89 -9.68 10.97
C ALA A 110 -1.91 -9.84 9.45
N THR A 111 -2.85 -10.63 8.94
CA THR A 111 -3.05 -10.84 7.51
C THR A 111 -4.46 -10.44 7.10
N LEU A 112 -4.57 -9.81 5.94
CA LEU A 112 -5.86 -9.43 5.34
C LEU A 112 -5.97 -10.13 3.98
N LYS A 113 -6.94 -11.03 3.87
CA LYS A 113 -7.24 -11.77 2.65
C LYS A 113 -8.40 -11.10 1.92
N SER A 114 -8.32 -11.06 0.59
CA SER A 114 -9.20 -10.24 -0.25
C SER A 114 -9.87 -11.01 -1.37
N GLU A 115 -9.55 -12.29 -1.55
CA GLU A 115 -10.21 -13.07 -2.59
C GLU A 115 -11.72 -13.24 -2.35
N GLN A 116 -12.46 -13.23 -3.45
CA GLN A 116 -13.90 -13.40 -3.49
C GLN A 116 -14.21 -14.65 -4.32
N ASP A 117 -15.20 -15.42 -3.89
CA ASP A 117 -15.66 -16.58 -4.64
C ASP A 117 -16.33 -16.15 -5.96
N PRO A 118 -15.84 -16.60 -7.13
CA PRO A 118 -16.41 -16.19 -8.43
C PRO A 118 -17.89 -16.52 -8.59
N TYR A 119 -18.35 -17.62 -8.02
CA TYR A 119 -19.75 -18.02 -8.09
C TYR A 119 -20.65 -17.11 -7.23
N GLU A 120 -20.20 -16.71 -6.03
CA GLU A 120 -20.88 -15.70 -5.23
C GLU A 120 -20.94 -14.34 -5.92
N VAL A 121 -19.84 -13.89 -6.54
CA VAL A 121 -19.82 -12.62 -7.30
C VAL A 121 -20.77 -12.71 -8.51
N GLY A 122 -20.80 -13.85 -9.21
CA GLY A 122 -21.73 -14.10 -10.32
C GLY A 122 -23.20 -14.07 -9.89
N GLN A 123 -23.52 -14.56 -8.69
CA GLN A 123 -24.86 -14.43 -8.11
C GLN A 123 -25.21 -12.97 -7.77
N ARG A 124 -24.28 -12.21 -7.20
CA ARG A 124 -24.46 -10.77 -6.92
C ARG A 124 -24.63 -9.94 -8.20
N PHE A 125 -23.94 -10.32 -9.27
CA PHE A 125 -24.14 -9.73 -10.59
C PHE A 125 -25.55 -10.02 -11.12
N ALA A 126 -26.02 -11.27 -11.04
CA ALA A 126 -27.36 -11.64 -11.48
C ALA A 126 -28.49 -10.95 -10.68
N SER A 127 -28.23 -10.58 -9.42
CA SER A 127 -29.16 -9.83 -8.57
C SER A 127 -29.05 -8.30 -8.70
N GLY A 128 -28.15 -7.79 -9.55
CA GLY A 128 -27.95 -6.36 -9.78
C GLY A 128 -27.13 -5.63 -8.71
N GLN A 129 -26.43 -6.36 -7.83
CA GLN A 129 -25.55 -5.80 -6.80
C GLN A 129 -24.11 -5.55 -7.29
N VAL A 130 -23.72 -6.20 -8.39
CA VAL A 130 -22.46 -5.96 -9.09
C VAL A 130 -22.79 -5.48 -10.49
N SER A 131 -22.11 -4.43 -10.93
CA SER A 131 -22.23 -3.88 -12.28
C SER A 131 -20.84 -3.64 -12.88
N ALA A 132 -20.77 -3.63 -14.20
CA ALA A 132 -19.55 -3.27 -14.89
C ALA A 132 -19.16 -1.80 -14.60
N LEU A 133 -17.85 -1.53 -14.53
CA LEU A 133 -17.34 -0.16 -14.48
C LEU A 133 -17.56 0.55 -15.82
N GLU A 134 -17.53 1.89 -15.81
CA GLU A 134 -17.60 2.67 -17.03
C GLU A 134 -16.45 2.29 -17.99
N GLY A 135 -16.78 2.06 -19.27
CA GLY A 135 -15.80 1.66 -20.29
C GLY A 135 -15.34 0.20 -20.22
N ALA A 136 -15.82 -0.60 -19.27
CA ALA A 136 -15.50 -2.02 -19.21
C ALA A 136 -16.05 -2.80 -20.43
N PRO A 137 -15.36 -3.87 -20.87
CA PRO A 137 -15.90 -4.81 -21.85
C PRO A 137 -17.23 -5.42 -21.37
N GLY A 138 -17.97 -6.04 -22.30
CA GLY A 138 -19.21 -6.75 -21.96
C GLY A 138 -18.99 -7.75 -20.82
N LEU A 139 -19.71 -7.55 -19.72
CA LEU A 139 -19.66 -8.39 -18.52
C LEU A 139 -20.92 -9.24 -18.47
N ASP A 140 -20.74 -10.56 -18.40
CA ASP A 140 -21.81 -11.49 -18.08
C ASP A 140 -21.42 -12.39 -16.92
N ARG A 141 -22.40 -13.11 -16.38
CA ARG A 141 -22.20 -14.01 -15.24
C ARG A 141 -21.14 -15.08 -15.54
N LYS A 142 -21.12 -15.61 -16.76
CA LYS A 142 -20.16 -16.64 -17.17
C LYS A 142 -18.73 -16.11 -17.11
N THR A 143 -18.51 -14.89 -17.59
CA THR A 143 -17.20 -14.23 -17.57
C THR A 143 -16.67 -14.07 -16.15
N ILE A 144 -17.55 -13.72 -15.20
CA ILE A 144 -17.20 -13.62 -13.77
C ILE A 144 -16.85 -14.99 -13.20
N GLU A 145 -17.70 -16.00 -13.43
CA GLU A 145 -17.49 -17.36 -12.90
C GLU A 145 -16.26 -18.05 -13.52
N ASP A 146 -15.86 -17.65 -14.73
CA ASP A 146 -14.65 -18.14 -15.40
C ASP A 146 -13.36 -17.44 -14.88
N CYS A 147 -13.45 -16.41 -14.04
CA CYS A 147 -12.29 -15.75 -13.45
C CYS A 147 -11.51 -16.69 -12.51
N THR A 148 -10.19 -16.80 -12.72
CA THR A 148 -9.30 -17.55 -11.80
C THR A 148 -9.16 -16.87 -10.45
N HIS A 149 -9.14 -15.53 -10.44
CA HIS A 149 -9.00 -14.72 -9.24
C HIS A 149 -9.94 -13.52 -9.31
N ILE A 150 -10.69 -13.27 -8.23
CA ILE A 150 -11.40 -12.02 -7.98
C ILE A 150 -10.93 -11.52 -6.63
N VAL A 151 -10.44 -10.29 -6.58
CA VAL A 151 -9.98 -9.66 -5.32
C VAL A 151 -10.83 -8.42 -5.04
N ALA A 152 -11.31 -8.31 -3.81
CA ALA A 152 -11.92 -7.08 -3.31
C ALA A 152 -10.82 -6.04 -3.02
N LEU A 153 -11.08 -4.78 -3.34
CA LEU A 153 -10.15 -3.69 -3.03
C LEU A 153 -10.44 -3.18 -1.62
N ALA A 154 -9.52 -3.42 -0.68
CA ALA A 154 -9.67 -3.01 0.71
C ALA A 154 -9.40 -1.50 0.89
N GLY A 155 -10.24 -0.86 1.70
CA GLY A 155 -10.08 0.51 2.19
C GLY A 155 -9.44 0.61 3.56
N VAL A 156 -9.47 1.81 4.14
CA VAL A 156 -8.81 2.11 5.42
C VAL A 156 -9.37 1.28 6.56
N GLU A 157 -10.66 0.93 6.55
CA GLU A 157 -11.33 0.21 7.65
C GLU A 157 -10.63 -1.12 7.95
N GLN A 158 -10.17 -1.83 6.90
CA GLN A 158 -9.52 -3.13 7.06
C GLN A 158 -8.10 -2.98 7.63
N ILE A 159 -7.37 -1.97 7.17
CA ILE A 159 -6.03 -1.65 7.69
C ILE A 159 -6.11 -1.19 9.14
N GLN A 160 -7.06 -0.30 9.45
CA GLN A 160 -7.32 0.17 10.82
C GLN A 160 -7.64 -1.00 11.73
N ARG A 161 -8.51 -1.92 11.29
CA ARG A 161 -8.85 -3.11 12.07
C ARG A 161 -7.65 -4.00 12.33
N ALA A 162 -6.72 -4.13 11.37
CA ALA A 162 -5.47 -4.85 11.57
C ALA A 162 -4.56 -4.16 12.60
N ILE A 163 -4.39 -2.83 12.51
CA ILE A 163 -3.60 -2.03 13.46
C ILE A 163 -4.15 -2.17 14.89
N GLU A 164 -5.47 -2.11 15.06
CA GLU A 164 -6.14 -2.26 16.38
C GLU A 164 -5.85 -3.59 17.08
N THR A 165 -5.46 -4.63 16.34
CA THR A 165 -5.08 -5.94 16.94
C THR A 165 -3.74 -5.89 17.68
N GLY A 166 -3.03 -4.76 17.61
CA GLY A 166 -1.66 -4.60 18.09
C GLY A 166 -0.64 -5.29 17.20
N ALA A 167 -0.95 -5.46 15.91
CA ALA A 167 -0.02 -6.05 14.94
C ALA A 167 1.17 -5.11 14.71
N GLU A 168 2.37 -5.67 14.78
CA GLU A 168 3.62 -4.99 14.44
C GLU A 168 3.92 -5.11 12.95
N ILE A 169 3.35 -6.12 12.28
CA ILE A 169 3.41 -6.29 10.83
C ILE A 169 2.00 -6.60 10.32
N VAL A 170 1.55 -5.87 9.30
CA VAL A 170 0.30 -6.15 8.57
C VAL A 170 0.65 -6.49 7.13
N VAL A 171 0.21 -7.68 6.69
CA VAL A 171 0.34 -8.10 5.29
C VAL A 171 -1.05 -8.19 4.68
N ALA A 172 -1.38 -7.23 3.80
CA ALA A 172 -2.68 -7.16 3.16
C ALA A 172 -2.65 -7.66 1.72
N GLY A 173 -3.76 -8.28 1.31
CA GLY A 173 -4.10 -8.51 -0.09
C GLY A 173 -4.43 -7.21 -0.81
N ARG A 174 -5.25 -7.27 -1.86
CA ARG A 174 -5.54 -6.11 -2.70
C ARG A 174 -6.10 -4.95 -1.86
N THR A 175 -5.37 -3.85 -1.82
CA THR A 175 -5.65 -2.65 -1.01
C THR A 175 -5.21 -1.43 -1.84
N THR A 176 -5.84 -0.27 -1.69
CA THR A 176 -5.23 0.96 -2.21
C THR A 176 -4.02 1.32 -1.36
N ASP A 177 -2.95 1.74 -2.03
CA ASP A 177 -1.75 2.31 -1.44
C ASP A 177 -2.08 3.49 -0.52
N THR A 178 -2.98 4.38 -0.95
CA THR A 178 -3.49 5.47 -0.13
C THR A 178 -4.12 5.00 1.19
N ALA A 179 -4.89 3.90 1.18
CA ALA A 179 -5.52 3.38 2.39
C ALA A 179 -4.49 2.92 3.42
N THR A 180 -3.34 2.37 2.99
CA THR A 180 -2.27 1.98 3.92
C THR A 180 -1.67 3.18 4.65
N ILE A 181 -1.58 4.33 3.98
CA ILE A 181 -1.00 5.57 4.52
C ILE A 181 -2.04 6.35 5.33
N ALA A 182 -3.29 6.46 4.85
CA ALA A 182 -4.35 7.25 5.46
C ALA A 182 -4.97 6.58 6.71
N ALA A 183 -4.85 5.26 6.86
CA ALA A 183 -5.49 4.52 7.95
C ALA A 183 -5.16 5.08 9.34
N LEU A 184 -3.87 5.22 9.68
CA LEU A 184 -3.46 5.66 11.01
C LEU A 184 -3.76 7.15 11.29
N PRO A 185 -3.51 8.10 10.37
CA PRO A 185 -3.92 9.50 10.56
C PRO A 185 -5.42 9.63 10.82
N LEU A 186 -6.26 8.90 10.08
CA LEU A 186 -7.71 8.89 10.30
C LEU A 186 -8.11 8.30 11.66
N MET A 187 -7.47 7.21 12.10
CA MET A 187 -7.69 6.66 13.46
C MET A 187 -7.36 7.66 14.57
N ARG A 188 -6.37 8.53 14.32
CA ARG A 188 -5.90 9.56 15.26
C ARG A 188 -6.62 10.90 15.09
N ASP A 189 -7.69 10.94 14.31
CA ASP A 189 -8.53 12.12 14.08
C ASP A 189 -7.75 13.28 13.42
N ASP A 190 -6.64 13.03 12.72
CA ASP A 190 -6.01 14.07 11.89
C ASP A 190 -6.95 14.49 10.74
N HIS A 191 -6.69 15.60 10.05
CA HIS A 191 -7.62 16.20 9.10
C HIS A 191 -7.96 15.21 7.97
N ALA A 192 -9.22 14.76 7.87
CA ALA A 192 -9.60 13.68 6.96
C ALA A 192 -9.24 13.94 5.48
N GLY A 193 -9.54 15.13 4.97
CA GLY A 193 -9.15 15.50 3.60
C GLY A 193 -7.62 15.64 3.43
N GLY A 194 -6.90 15.94 4.51
CA GLY A 194 -5.45 16.05 4.52
C GLY A 194 -4.79 14.68 4.57
N ALA A 195 -5.37 13.73 5.31
CA ALA A 195 -4.97 12.33 5.34
C ALA A 195 -5.05 11.70 3.96
N TRP A 196 -6.20 11.79 3.29
CA TRP A 196 -6.37 11.24 1.94
C TRP A 196 -5.49 11.94 0.89
N HIS A 197 -5.42 13.27 0.92
CA HIS A 197 -4.57 14.01 -0.02
C HIS A 197 -3.10 13.67 0.19
N GLY A 198 -2.58 13.76 1.42
CA GLY A 198 -1.18 13.42 1.69
C GLY A 198 -0.85 11.95 1.42
N ALA A 199 -1.80 11.05 1.63
CA ALA A 199 -1.67 9.64 1.25
C ALA A 199 -1.51 9.49 -0.26
N LYS A 200 -2.40 10.09 -1.07
CA LYS A 200 -2.29 10.10 -2.54
C LYS A 200 -0.96 10.67 -3.02
N ILE A 201 -0.46 11.72 -2.35
CA ILE A 201 0.82 12.33 -2.73
C ILE A 201 2.02 11.40 -2.50
N ALA A 202 1.96 10.55 -1.48
CA ALA A 202 3.08 9.73 -1.07
C ALA A 202 3.00 8.27 -1.50
N GLU A 203 1.87 7.83 -2.05
CA GLU A 203 1.59 6.42 -2.38
C GLU A 203 2.66 5.79 -3.30
N CYS A 204 3.15 6.56 -4.27
CA CYS A 204 4.20 6.15 -5.21
C CYS A 204 5.60 6.50 -4.71
N GLY A 205 5.79 6.69 -3.41
CA GLY A 205 7.04 7.17 -2.83
C GLY A 205 7.43 8.55 -3.40
N ALA A 206 8.72 8.77 -3.66
CA ALA A 206 9.23 10.09 -4.01
C ALA A 206 8.84 10.63 -5.40
N LEU A 207 7.95 9.98 -6.16
CA LEU A 207 7.49 10.50 -7.48
C LEU A 207 6.90 11.92 -7.41
N CYS A 208 6.39 12.34 -6.25
CA CYS A 208 5.91 13.70 -6.01
C CYS A 208 7.02 14.75 -5.75
N ALA A 209 8.30 14.38 -5.85
CA ALA A 209 9.45 15.22 -5.56
C ALA A 209 10.28 15.57 -6.82
N THR A 210 11.19 16.53 -6.69
CA THR A 210 12.12 16.93 -7.78
C THR A 210 13.12 15.84 -8.17
N ASN A 211 13.39 14.88 -7.28
CA ASN A 211 14.18 13.69 -7.57
C ASN A 211 13.33 12.44 -7.28
N PRO A 212 12.55 11.95 -8.26
CA PRO A 212 11.68 10.79 -8.10
C PRO A 212 12.37 9.49 -7.67
N GLN A 213 13.67 9.36 -7.97
CA GLN A 213 14.43 8.14 -7.72
C GLN A 213 14.83 7.96 -6.26
N SER A 214 14.68 8.98 -5.41
CA SER A 214 15.07 8.86 -3.99
C SER A 214 14.23 7.85 -3.21
N GLY A 215 13.02 7.54 -3.69
CA GLY A 215 12.10 6.53 -3.14
C GLY A 215 11.45 6.90 -1.82
N VAL A 216 12.21 7.46 -0.87
CA VAL A 216 11.82 7.60 0.53
C VAL A 216 11.22 8.99 0.82
N LEU A 217 10.01 8.98 1.39
CA LEU A 217 9.30 10.16 1.90
C LEU A 217 8.88 9.98 3.36
N MET A 218 8.87 11.07 4.11
CA MET A 218 8.07 11.19 5.34
C MET A 218 6.88 12.10 5.08
N VAL A 219 5.69 11.70 5.53
CA VAL A 219 4.51 12.56 5.55
C VAL A 219 4.06 12.78 6.98
N GLU A 220 3.94 14.04 7.37
CA GLU A 220 3.35 14.44 8.65
C GLU A 220 1.91 14.87 8.41
N PHE A 221 0.96 14.32 9.17
CA PHE A 221 -0.46 14.65 9.14
C PHE A 221 -0.86 15.31 10.45
N ASP A 222 -1.70 16.33 10.40
CA ASP A 222 -2.24 16.98 11.60
C ASP A 222 -3.67 17.51 11.36
N LYS A 223 -4.18 18.33 12.29
CA LYS A 223 -5.53 18.91 12.21
C LYS A 223 -5.69 19.94 11.09
N ALA A 224 -4.60 20.47 10.53
CA ALA A 224 -4.61 21.45 9.46
C ALA A 224 -4.43 20.82 8.07
N GLY A 225 -3.76 19.68 7.97
CA GLY A 225 -3.56 18.98 6.71
C GLY A 225 -2.40 18.00 6.75
N PHE A 226 -1.48 18.16 5.79
CA PHE A 226 -0.28 17.32 5.69
C PHE A 226 0.94 18.13 5.22
N THR A 227 2.13 17.62 5.54
CA THR A 227 3.43 18.12 5.06
C THR A 227 4.25 16.94 4.52
N VAL A 228 4.82 17.08 3.33
CA VAL A 228 5.64 16.04 2.69
C VAL A 228 7.11 16.41 2.75
N HIS A 229 7.93 15.46 3.20
CA HIS A 229 9.36 15.59 3.34
C HIS A 229 10.05 14.50 2.51
N PRO A 230 10.49 14.81 1.28
CA PRO A 230 11.45 13.96 0.60
C PRO A 230 12.74 13.87 1.40
N LEU A 231 13.26 12.65 1.54
CA LEU A 231 14.35 12.39 2.46
C LEU A 231 15.71 12.28 1.80
N ALA A 232 15.83 12.37 0.48
CA ALA A 232 17.13 12.59 -0.17
C ALA A 232 17.55 14.06 -0.11
N ASP A 233 18.85 14.30 0.03
CA ASP A 233 19.42 15.65 0.19
C ASP A 233 19.17 16.57 -1.02
N ASP A 234 18.99 15.98 -2.21
CA ASP A 234 18.73 16.67 -3.47
C ASP A 234 17.24 16.63 -3.91
N ALA A 235 16.36 16.09 -3.07
CA ALA A 235 14.93 15.97 -3.33
C ALA A 235 14.11 17.04 -2.60
N ARG A 236 13.11 17.62 -3.29
CA ARG A 236 12.19 18.62 -2.72
C ARG A 236 10.77 18.37 -3.19
N ALA A 237 9.80 18.53 -2.30
CA ALA A 237 8.40 18.61 -2.66
C ALA A 237 8.07 20.11 -2.86
N THR A 238 7.48 20.45 -4.01
CA THR A 238 7.05 21.81 -4.32
C THR A 238 5.55 21.79 -4.63
N PRO A 239 4.85 22.93 -4.57
CA PRO A 239 3.44 22.98 -4.97
C PRO A 239 3.20 22.43 -6.38
N GLN A 240 4.15 22.63 -7.30
CA GLN A 240 4.06 22.11 -8.66
C GLN A 240 4.21 20.59 -8.74
N THR A 241 5.17 19.99 -8.02
CA THR A 241 5.39 18.53 -8.05
C THR A 241 4.26 17.79 -7.34
N VAL A 242 3.75 18.36 -6.24
CA VAL A 242 2.57 17.85 -5.51
C VAL A 242 1.33 17.90 -6.41
N LEU A 243 1.05 19.05 -7.05
CA LEU A 243 -0.07 19.18 -7.98
C LEU A 243 0.03 18.21 -9.17
N ALA A 244 1.23 18.05 -9.74
CA ALA A 244 1.45 17.12 -10.85
C ALA A 244 1.14 15.68 -10.44
N HIS A 245 1.48 15.29 -9.21
CA HIS A 245 1.17 13.95 -8.71
C HIS A 245 -0.32 13.77 -8.37
N MET A 246 -1.05 14.82 -7.95
CA MET A 246 -2.52 14.70 -7.80
C MET A 246 -3.24 14.37 -9.10
N LEU A 247 -2.70 14.81 -10.24
CA LEU A 247 -3.21 14.48 -11.58
C LEU A 247 -2.70 13.13 -12.11
N TYR A 248 -1.76 12.50 -11.42
CA TYR A 248 -1.26 11.19 -11.79
C TYR A 248 -2.28 10.12 -11.41
N GLU A 249 -2.69 9.33 -12.41
CA GLU A 249 -3.68 8.24 -12.27
C GLU A 249 -5.05 8.68 -11.74
N ASN A 250 -5.36 9.98 -11.80
CA ASN A 250 -6.62 10.56 -11.38
C ASN A 250 -7.23 11.43 -12.48
N SER A 251 -8.56 11.36 -12.62
CA SER A 251 -9.32 12.17 -13.58
C SER A 251 -9.64 13.57 -13.08
N ASP A 252 -9.71 13.75 -11.75
CA ASP A 252 -10.04 15.03 -11.10
C ASP A 252 -9.09 15.28 -9.91
N PRO A 253 -8.31 16.37 -9.90
CA PRO A 253 -7.39 16.68 -8.79
C PRO A 253 -8.11 17.12 -7.49
N PHE A 254 -9.42 17.38 -7.55
CA PHE A 254 -10.24 17.77 -6.39
C PHE A 254 -11.04 16.62 -5.79
N ILE A 255 -11.22 15.52 -6.53
CA ILE A 255 -12.03 14.37 -6.11
C ILE A 255 -11.20 13.11 -6.26
N LEU A 256 -10.83 12.51 -5.12
CA LEU A 256 -10.21 11.19 -5.04
C LEU A 256 -11.27 10.16 -4.64
N HIS A 257 -11.39 9.09 -5.42
CA HIS A 257 -12.29 7.98 -5.12
C HIS A 257 -11.51 6.83 -4.51
N GLU A 258 -11.85 6.48 -3.27
CA GLU A 258 -11.24 5.39 -2.51
C GLU A 258 -12.31 4.42 -2.02
N PRO A 259 -11.99 3.12 -1.84
CA PRO A 259 -12.91 2.16 -1.26
C PRO A 259 -13.10 2.40 0.25
N GLY A 260 -14.32 2.17 0.74
CA GLY A 260 -14.78 2.50 2.10
C GLY A 260 -15.96 3.45 2.06
#